data_AF-A0A8S3QTW3-F1
#
_entry.id   AF-A0A8S3QTW3-F1
#
_cell.length_a   1.000
_cell.length_b   1.000
_cell.length_c   1.000
_cell.angle_alpha   90.00
_cell.angle_beta   90.00
_cell.angle_gamma   90.00
#
_symmetry.space_group_name_H-M   'P 1'
#
loop_
_entity.id
_entity.type
_entity.pdbx_description
1 polymer ?
#
loop_
_entity_poly.entity_id
_entity_poly.type
_entity_poly.pdbx_seq_one_letter_code
_entity_poly.pdbx_strand_id
1 'polypeptide(L)'
;MAEPLINCDHHTTEILNLFCCKCEEVICVHCMIDNHQKHEMKHLFDARKVIQGQLKRILTTEHENIIGKIKEVKDFVSKELSDSDTNEKQVCEQIEKSAESEKNKIECQTKYLTENLQIKYATYRHTVQAIVETVIETESTISELRKSGNCIADFEWTKQVALYSNIKKSINSLSTIEKNKKILKPRFVPTNDVNDREIIIGFIEIGKRLLLRTNCPKLSHKEYTAT
;
A
#
# COMPACT_ATOMS: atom_id res chain seq x y z
N MET A 1 -52.02 -2.27 58.02
CA MET A 1 -52.07 -1.01 57.25
C MET A 1 -52.61 -1.36 55.88
N ALA A 2 -53.71 -0.75 55.45
CA ALA A 2 -54.31 -1.02 54.14
C ALA A 2 -53.42 -0.45 53.04
N GLU A 3 -53.16 -1.22 51.98
CA GLU A 3 -52.32 -0.80 50.86
C GLU A 3 -53.09 0.16 49.94
N PRO A 4 -52.41 1.17 49.35
CA PRO A 4 -53.05 2.10 48.44
C PRO A 4 -53.55 1.37 47.19
N LEU A 5 -54.84 1.59 46.87
CA LEU A 5 -55.47 1.02 45.68
C LEU A 5 -54.99 1.79 44.45
N ILE A 6 -54.52 1.07 43.43
CA ILE A 6 -54.06 1.64 42.16
C ILE A 6 -55.16 1.41 41.13
N ASN A 7 -55.63 2.49 40.49
CA ASN A 7 -56.66 2.40 39.46
C ASN A 7 -56.07 1.96 38.12
N CYS A 8 -56.90 1.35 37.29
CA CYS A 8 -56.51 0.98 35.93
C CYS A 8 -56.49 2.21 35.02
N ASP A 9 -55.44 2.33 34.20
CA ASP A 9 -55.29 3.41 33.22
C ASP A 9 -56.35 3.36 32.11
N HIS A 10 -56.90 2.18 31.82
CA HIS A 10 -57.90 1.96 30.76
C HIS A 10 -59.34 1.97 31.27
N HIS A 11 -59.55 1.55 32.52
CA HIS A 11 -60.86 1.50 33.17
C HIS A 11 -60.77 2.28 34.48
N THR A 12 -60.96 3.59 34.41
CA THR A 12 -60.62 4.55 35.49
C THR A 12 -61.36 4.35 36.81
N THR A 13 -62.48 3.61 36.80
CA THR A 13 -63.25 3.24 37.99
C THR A 13 -62.83 1.90 38.58
N GLU A 14 -61.97 1.14 37.90
CA GLU A 14 -61.56 -0.20 38.27
C GLU A 14 -60.20 -0.19 38.94
N ILE A 15 -60.03 -1.08 39.92
CA ILE A 15 -58.78 -1.24 40.66
C ILE A 15 -57.98 -2.40 40.08
N LEU A 16 -56.67 -2.23 40.01
CA LEU A 16 -55.71 -3.28 39.65
C LEU A 16 -55.61 -4.31 40.79
N ASN A 17 -56.14 -5.52 40.59
CA ASN A 17 -56.18 -6.57 41.61
C ASN A 17 -55.81 -7.98 41.10
N LEU A 18 -55.60 -8.14 39.79
CA LEU A 18 -55.19 -9.39 39.17
C LEU A 18 -53.78 -9.27 38.59
N PHE A 19 -53.04 -10.36 38.57
CA PHE A 19 -51.75 -10.49 37.89
C PHE A 19 -51.88 -11.49 36.75
N CYS A 20 -51.60 -11.05 35.53
CA CYS A 20 -51.58 -11.89 34.34
C CYS A 20 -50.24 -12.63 34.27
N CYS A 21 -50.22 -13.94 34.49
CA CYS A 21 -48.98 -14.72 34.52
C CYS A 21 -48.28 -14.83 33.16
N LYS A 22 -49.01 -14.65 32.06
CA LYS A 22 -48.44 -14.72 30.71
C LYS A 22 -47.79 -13.40 30.27
N CYS A 23 -48.39 -12.27 30.64
CA CYS A 23 -47.88 -10.94 30.29
C CYS A 23 -47.00 -10.34 31.39
N GLU A 24 -46.98 -10.97 32.57
CA GLU A 24 -46.22 -10.53 33.75
C GLU A 24 -46.58 -9.12 34.24
N GLU A 25 -47.86 -8.77 34.15
CA GLU A 25 -48.37 -7.42 34.48
C GLU A 25 -49.60 -7.46 35.39
N VAL A 26 -49.83 -6.36 36.12
CA VAL A 26 -51.00 -6.19 36.99
C VAL A 26 -52.14 -5.55 36.20
N ILE A 27 -53.32 -6.16 36.21
CA ILE A 27 -54.50 -5.74 35.46
C ILE A 27 -55.75 -5.66 36.34
N CYS A 28 -56.79 -4.96 35.87
CA CYS A 28 -58.12 -5.01 36.45
C CYS A 28 -58.97 -6.12 35.81
N VAL A 29 -60.17 -6.35 36.36
CA VAL A 29 -61.12 -7.35 35.88
C VAL A 29 -61.59 -7.07 34.44
N HIS A 30 -61.79 -5.80 34.08
CA HIS A 30 -62.22 -5.43 32.74
C HIS A 30 -61.12 -5.68 31.70
N CYS A 31 -59.87 -5.32 31.98
CA CYS A 31 -58.73 -5.73 31.14
C CYS A 31 -58.68 -7.24 30.95
N MET A 32 -58.90 -8.03 32.02
CA MET A 32 -58.94 -9.49 31.92
C MET A 32 -59.96 -9.96 30.86
N ILE A 33 -61.15 -9.36 30.86
CA ILE A 33 -62.23 -9.69 29.92
C ILE A 33 -61.93 -9.17 28.52
N ASP A 34 -61.37 -7.98 28.37
CA ASP A 34 -61.19 -7.38 27.04
C ASP A 34 -60.02 -8.05 26.29
N ASN A 35 -58.88 -8.24 26.97
CA ASN A 35 -57.61 -8.56 26.32
C ASN A 35 -56.89 -9.81 26.87
N HIS A 36 -57.29 -10.35 28.02
CA HIS A 36 -56.56 -11.45 28.67
C HIS A 36 -57.40 -12.70 28.98
N GLN A 37 -58.53 -12.90 28.29
CA GLN A 37 -59.53 -13.96 28.59
C GLN A 37 -58.96 -15.38 28.70
N LYS A 38 -57.84 -15.66 28.03
CA LYS A 38 -57.21 -16.99 27.98
C LYS A 38 -55.89 -17.07 28.74
N HIS A 39 -55.49 -16.01 29.43
CA HIS A 39 -54.24 -15.99 30.17
C HIS A 39 -54.50 -16.48 31.60
N GLU A 40 -53.53 -17.19 32.18
CA GLU A 40 -53.60 -17.58 33.58
C GLU A 40 -53.54 -16.32 34.47
N MET A 41 -54.48 -16.20 35.38
CA MET A 41 -54.59 -15.09 36.33
C MET A 41 -54.30 -15.56 37.73
N LYS A 42 -53.60 -14.74 38.50
CA LYS A 42 -53.46 -14.89 39.94
C LYS A 42 -53.97 -13.65 40.64
N HIS A 43 -54.47 -13.80 41.85
CA HIS A 43 -54.76 -12.65 42.68
C HIS A 43 -53.44 -11.94 43.00
N LEU A 44 -53.44 -10.59 42.95
CA LEU A 44 -52.23 -9.79 43.09
C LEU A 44 -51.47 -10.09 44.39
N PHE A 45 -52.20 -10.34 45.48
CA PHE A 45 -51.61 -10.70 46.77
C PHE A 45 -50.77 -12.00 46.71
N ASP A 46 -51.27 -13.01 46.00
CA ASP A 46 -50.58 -14.31 45.87
C ASP A 46 -49.41 -14.22 44.90
N ALA A 47 -49.61 -13.50 43.77
CA ALA A 47 -48.55 -13.24 42.81
C ALA A 47 -47.38 -12.46 43.44
N ARG A 48 -47.68 -11.47 44.28
CA ARG A 48 -46.65 -10.65 44.93
C ARG A 48 -45.68 -11.47 45.77
N LYS A 49 -46.16 -12.45 46.55
CA LYS A 49 -45.27 -13.29 47.38
C LYS A 49 -44.30 -14.08 46.51
N VAL A 50 -44.79 -14.61 45.39
CA VAL A 50 -43.98 -15.36 44.43
C VAL A 50 -42.95 -14.46 43.75
N ILE A 51 -43.39 -13.31 43.22
CA ILE A 51 -42.54 -12.32 42.54
C ILE A 51 -41.48 -11.78 43.50
N GLN A 52 -41.84 -11.44 44.75
CA GLN A 52 -40.87 -10.99 45.74
C GLN A 52 -39.80 -12.05 46.04
N GLY A 53 -40.18 -13.34 46.09
CA GLY A 53 -39.24 -14.44 46.25
C GLY A 53 -38.30 -14.60 45.04
N GLN A 54 -38.84 -14.49 43.82
CA GLN A 54 -38.05 -14.53 42.58
C GLN A 54 -37.11 -13.33 42.49
N LEU A 55 -37.60 -12.12 42.74
CA LEU A 55 -36.81 -10.89 42.71
C LEU A 55 -35.67 -10.94 43.73
N LYS A 56 -35.96 -11.43 44.95
CA LYS A 56 -34.92 -11.66 45.96
C LYS A 56 -33.87 -12.65 45.46
N ARG A 57 -34.26 -13.78 44.87
CA ARG A 57 -33.33 -14.76 44.30
C ARG A 57 -32.46 -14.16 43.20
N ILE A 58 -33.05 -13.39 42.27
CA ILE A 58 -32.32 -12.72 41.20
C ILE A 58 -31.29 -11.76 41.81
N LEU A 59 -31.72 -10.90 42.74
CA LEU A 59 -30.87 -9.88 43.35
C LEU A 59 -29.79 -10.45 44.26
N THR A 60 -30.00 -11.59 44.91
CA THR A 60 -29.02 -12.16 45.86
C THR A 60 -28.16 -13.27 45.29
N THR A 61 -28.68 -14.06 44.34
CA THR A 61 -28.02 -15.30 43.89
C THR A 61 -27.55 -15.20 42.45
N GLU A 62 -28.37 -14.62 41.57
CA GLU A 62 -28.03 -14.53 40.14
C GLU A 62 -27.23 -13.26 39.82
N HIS A 63 -27.41 -12.22 40.62
CA HIS A 63 -26.76 -10.92 40.46
C HIS A 63 -25.23 -11.02 40.38
N GLU A 64 -24.59 -11.76 41.30
CA GLU A 64 -23.13 -11.91 41.30
C GLU A 64 -22.63 -12.65 40.05
N ASN A 65 -23.38 -13.66 39.59
CA ASN A 65 -23.06 -14.41 38.38
C ASN A 65 -23.19 -13.55 37.13
N ILE A 66 -24.29 -12.77 37.02
CA ILE A 66 -24.53 -11.84 35.91
C ILE A 66 -23.44 -10.77 35.87
N ILE A 67 -23.11 -10.16 37.03
CA ILE A 67 -22.03 -9.17 37.11
C ILE A 67 -20.68 -9.80 36.73
N GLY A 68 -20.38 -11.01 37.18
CA GLY A 68 -19.18 -11.74 36.80
C GLY A 68 -19.07 -11.89 35.29
N LYS A 69 -20.13 -12.37 34.63
CA LYS A 69 -20.19 -12.50 33.16
C LYS A 69 -20.04 -11.17 32.43
N ILE A 70 -20.70 -10.12 32.91
CA ILE A 70 -20.57 -8.77 32.32
C ILE A 70 -19.13 -8.29 32.42
N LYS A 71 -18.46 -8.54 33.55
CA LYS A 71 -17.06 -8.18 33.74
C LYS A 71 -16.14 -8.96 32.82
N GLU A 72 -16.32 -10.27 32.69
CA GLU A 72 -15.56 -11.10 31.75
C GLU A 72 -15.71 -10.61 30.31
N VAL A 73 -16.93 -10.31 29.87
CA VAL A 73 -17.19 -9.77 28.53
C VAL A 73 -16.55 -8.39 28.37
N LYS A 74 -16.64 -7.52 29.37
CA LYS A 74 -16.00 -6.19 29.35
C LYS A 74 -14.49 -6.31 29.22
N ASP A 75 -13.87 -7.18 30.00
CA ASP A 75 -12.43 -7.39 30.02
C ASP A 75 -11.96 -7.98 28.68
N PHE A 76 -12.70 -8.94 28.12
CA PHE A 76 -12.46 -9.49 26.79
C PHE A 76 -12.53 -8.41 25.70
N VAL A 77 -13.64 -7.64 25.64
CA VAL A 77 -13.82 -6.57 24.63
C VAL A 77 -12.74 -5.51 24.75
N SER A 78 -12.37 -5.15 25.98
CA SER A 78 -11.31 -4.15 26.24
C SER A 78 -9.95 -4.65 25.76
N LYS A 79 -9.66 -5.94 25.94
CA LYS A 79 -8.44 -6.57 25.42
C LYS A 79 -8.43 -6.61 23.90
N GLU A 80 -9.50 -7.08 23.27
CA GLU A 80 -9.61 -7.14 21.80
C GLU A 80 -9.45 -5.75 21.17
N LEU A 81 -9.99 -4.69 21.79
CA LEU A 81 -9.82 -3.32 21.31
C LEU A 81 -8.34 -2.88 21.36
N SER A 82 -7.66 -3.15 22.48
CA SER A 82 -6.23 -2.83 22.64
C SER A 82 -5.34 -3.64 21.68
N ASP A 83 -5.65 -4.92 21.49
CA ASP A 83 -4.92 -5.80 20.57
C ASP A 83 -5.15 -5.33 19.12
N SER A 84 -6.36 -4.89 18.76
CA SER A 84 -6.68 -4.30 17.47
C SER A 84 -5.90 -3.01 17.20
N ASP A 85 -5.87 -2.06 18.14
CA ASP A 85 -5.11 -0.80 18.01
C ASP A 85 -3.60 -1.06 17.85
N THR A 86 -3.08 -2.06 18.55
CA THR A 86 -1.67 -2.46 18.46
C THR A 86 -1.39 -3.11 17.11
N ASN A 87 -2.26 -4.01 16.66
CA ASN A 87 -2.14 -4.69 15.38
C ASN A 87 -2.25 -3.70 14.20
N GLU A 88 -3.16 -2.72 14.26
CA GLU A 88 -3.27 -1.65 13.26
C GLU A 88 -1.94 -0.92 13.09
N LYS A 89 -1.34 -0.46 14.20
CA LYS A 89 -0.03 0.22 14.17
C LYS A 89 1.06 -0.65 13.57
N GLN A 90 1.13 -1.91 13.96
CA GLN A 90 2.12 -2.86 13.44
C GLN A 90 1.96 -3.11 11.94
N VAL A 91 0.71 -3.25 11.46
CA VAL A 91 0.42 -3.44 10.03
C VAL A 91 0.79 -2.19 9.23
N CYS A 92 0.46 -1.00 9.72
CA CYS A 92 0.87 0.27 9.09
C CYS A 92 2.40 0.38 8.97
N GLU A 93 3.14 0.10 10.05
CA GLU A 93 4.61 0.11 10.01
C GLU A 93 5.19 -0.92 9.03
N GLN A 94 4.57 -2.10 8.90
CA GLN A 94 5.00 -3.11 7.94
C GLN A 94 4.75 -2.66 6.49
N ILE A 95 3.62 -2.01 6.21
CA ILE A 95 3.33 -1.43 4.90
C ILE A 95 4.38 -0.37 4.54
N GLU A 96 4.69 0.54 5.47
CA GLU A 96 5.71 1.57 5.27
C GLU A 96 7.10 0.96 5.01
N LYS A 97 7.51 -0.02 5.82
CA LYS A 97 8.79 -0.74 5.64
C LYS A 97 8.85 -1.45 4.28
N SER A 98 7.75 -2.08 3.85
CA SER A 98 7.68 -2.74 2.55
C SER A 98 7.78 -1.74 1.39
N ALA A 99 7.05 -0.63 1.47
CA ALA A 99 7.09 0.43 0.47
C ALA A 99 8.49 1.05 0.34
N GLU A 100 9.15 1.34 1.47
CA GLU A 100 10.49 1.89 1.48
C GLU A 100 11.52 0.87 0.93
N SER A 101 11.35 -0.44 1.20
CA SER A 101 12.20 -1.47 0.62
C SER A 101 12.11 -1.51 -0.91
N GLU A 102 10.90 -1.47 -1.47
CA GLU A 102 10.70 -1.47 -2.94
C GLU A 102 11.24 -0.19 -3.59
N LYS A 103 11.01 0.97 -2.96
CA LYS A 103 11.61 2.24 -3.40
C LYS A 103 13.13 2.15 -3.45
N ASN A 104 13.77 1.63 -2.40
CA ASN A 104 15.22 1.46 -2.37
C ASN A 104 15.74 0.53 -3.48
N LYS A 105 15.01 -0.56 -3.80
CA LYS A 105 15.36 -1.43 -4.93
C LYS A 105 15.32 -0.69 -6.27
N ILE A 106 14.27 0.11 -6.51
CA ILE A 106 14.14 0.92 -7.72
C ILE A 106 15.27 1.95 -7.83
N GLU A 107 15.57 2.64 -6.72
CA GLU A 107 16.66 3.61 -6.66
C GLU A 107 18.03 2.97 -6.95
N CYS A 108 18.30 1.79 -6.38
CA CYS A 108 19.54 1.04 -6.63
C CYS A 108 19.67 0.63 -8.11
N GLN A 109 18.60 0.11 -8.71
CA GLN A 109 18.59 -0.26 -10.13
C GLN A 109 18.78 0.97 -11.03
N THR A 110 18.12 2.08 -10.71
CA THR A 110 18.25 3.34 -11.45
C THR A 110 19.69 3.85 -11.40
N LYS A 111 20.31 3.83 -10.22
CA LYS A 111 21.71 4.21 -10.04
C LYS A 111 22.65 3.30 -10.85
N TYR A 112 22.49 1.98 -10.74
CA TYR A 112 23.27 1.01 -11.50
C TYR A 112 23.17 1.24 -13.01
N LEU A 113 21.95 1.41 -13.56
CA LEU A 113 21.75 1.65 -14.99
C LEU A 113 22.38 2.97 -15.44
N THR A 114 22.25 4.02 -14.62
CA THR A 114 22.82 5.34 -14.90
C THR A 114 24.36 5.29 -14.92
N GLU A 115 24.99 4.66 -13.94
CA GLU A 115 26.44 4.48 -13.88
C GLU A 115 26.94 3.65 -15.06
N ASN A 116 26.28 2.54 -15.40
CA ASN A 116 26.64 1.74 -16.57
C ASN A 116 26.52 2.54 -17.87
N LEU A 117 25.48 3.36 -18.01
CA LEU A 117 25.31 4.23 -19.17
C LEU A 117 26.43 5.26 -19.25
N GLN A 118 26.78 5.90 -18.13
CA GLN A 118 27.89 6.85 -18.04
C GLN A 118 29.23 6.22 -18.43
N ILE A 119 29.53 5.02 -17.94
CA ILE A 119 30.75 4.27 -18.31
C ILE A 119 30.76 4.00 -19.82
N LYS A 120 29.66 3.48 -20.38
CA LYS A 120 29.56 3.23 -21.83
C LYS A 120 29.77 4.51 -22.66
N TYR A 121 29.23 5.64 -22.20
CA TYR A 121 29.45 6.94 -22.85
C TYR A 121 30.89 7.43 -22.69
N ALA A 122 31.53 7.23 -21.54
CA ALA A 122 32.94 7.56 -21.36
C ALA A 122 33.83 6.75 -22.32
N THR A 123 33.62 5.44 -22.41
CA THR A 123 34.33 4.57 -23.36
C THR A 123 34.07 4.99 -24.82
N TYR A 124 32.81 5.28 -25.17
CA TYR A 124 32.47 5.79 -26.50
C TYR A 124 33.19 7.10 -26.81
N ARG A 125 33.19 8.07 -25.88
CA ARG A 125 33.90 9.34 -26.03
C ARG A 125 35.40 9.14 -26.22
N HIS A 126 36.04 8.30 -25.41
CA HIS A 126 37.46 7.98 -25.56
C HIS A 126 37.77 7.37 -26.93
N THR A 127 36.91 6.46 -27.42
CA THR A 127 37.09 5.83 -28.73
C THR A 127 36.98 6.86 -29.86
N VAL A 128 35.95 7.71 -29.81
CA VAL A 128 35.77 8.78 -30.80
C VAL A 128 36.95 9.77 -30.77
N GLN A 129 37.41 10.15 -29.58
CA GLN A 129 38.54 11.06 -29.40
C GLN A 129 39.83 10.49 -30.01
N ALA A 130 40.15 9.22 -29.74
CA ALA A 130 41.33 8.56 -30.32
C ALA A 130 41.28 8.48 -31.85
N ILE A 131 40.08 8.30 -32.42
CA ILE A 131 39.89 8.32 -33.89
C ILE A 131 40.14 9.72 -34.43
N VAL A 132 39.59 10.76 -33.78
CA VAL A 132 39.83 12.16 -34.18
C VAL A 132 41.32 12.50 -34.14
N GLU A 133 42.02 12.12 -33.08
CA GLU A 133 43.48 12.32 -32.95
C GLU A 133 44.24 11.62 -34.09
N THR A 134 43.90 10.36 -34.38
CA THR A 134 44.54 9.61 -35.49
C THR A 134 44.28 10.27 -36.85
N VAL A 135 43.07 10.84 -37.07
CA VAL A 135 42.73 11.56 -38.31
C VAL A 135 43.56 12.84 -38.42
N ILE A 136 43.67 13.63 -37.35
CA ILE A 136 44.45 14.86 -37.31
C ILE A 136 45.94 14.57 -37.57
N GLU A 137 46.52 13.57 -36.91
CA GLU A 137 47.91 13.16 -37.12
C GLU A 137 48.15 12.73 -38.57
N THR A 138 47.20 11.98 -39.14
CA THR A 138 47.29 11.55 -40.53
C THR A 138 47.18 12.73 -41.51
N GLU A 139 46.28 13.68 -41.26
CA GLU A 139 46.14 14.90 -42.06
C GLU A 139 47.41 15.76 -42.02
N SER A 140 48.01 15.91 -40.84
CA SER A 140 49.29 16.62 -40.67
C SER A 140 50.40 15.93 -41.45
N THR A 141 50.50 14.60 -41.32
CA THR A 141 51.49 13.80 -42.05
C THR A 141 51.31 13.98 -43.57
N ILE A 142 50.09 13.87 -44.09
CA ILE A 142 49.79 14.09 -45.52
C ILE A 142 50.15 15.52 -45.95
N SER A 143 49.89 16.52 -45.12
CA SER A 143 50.22 17.92 -45.42
C SER A 143 51.73 18.16 -45.51
N GLU A 144 52.52 17.58 -44.61
CA GLU A 144 53.99 17.62 -44.65
C GLU A 144 54.55 16.86 -45.86
N LEU A 145 53.98 15.70 -46.17
CA LEU A 145 54.31 14.93 -47.35
C LEU A 145 54.02 15.70 -48.64
N ARG A 146 52.92 16.45 -48.70
CA ARG A 146 52.58 17.29 -49.86
C ARG A 146 53.58 18.42 -50.05
N LYS A 147 54.04 19.04 -48.97
CA LYS A 147 55.08 20.09 -49.00
C LYS A 147 56.43 19.55 -49.48
N SER A 148 56.83 18.39 -48.99
CA SER A 148 58.08 17.71 -49.38
C SER A 148 58.01 17.06 -50.77
N GLY A 149 56.80 16.70 -51.23
CA GLY A 149 56.49 16.14 -52.54
C GLY A 149 57.03 16.94 -53.72
N ASN A 150 56.97 18.28 -53.60
CA ASN A 150 57.46 19.21 -54.61
C ASN A 150 58.98 19.23 -54.75
N CYS A 151 59.70 18.56 -53.84
CA CYS A 151 61.16 18.45 -53.81
C CYS A 151 61.62 16.98 -53.80
N ILE A 152 60.73 16.02 -54.13
CA ILE A 152 61.04 14.58 -54.00
C ILE A 152 62.25 14.14 -54.81
N ALA A 153 62.42 14.71 -56.01
CA ALA A 153 63.54 14.41 -56.89
C ALA A 153 64.91 14.78 -56.28
N ASP A 154 64.93 15.72 -55.32
CA ASP A 154 66.14 16.26 -54.71
C ASP A 154 66.54 15.50 -53.43
N PHE A 155 65.69 14.60 -52.91
CA PHE A 155 66.01 13.80 -51.74
C PHE A 155 66.90 12.60 -52.08
N GLU A 156 67.79 12.25 -51.15
CA GLU A 156 68.46 10.95 -51.15
C GLU A 156 67.44 9.81 -51.17
N TRP A 157 67.75 8.74 -51.92
CA TRP A 157 66.92 7.54 -52.05
C TRP A 157 66.43 6.98 -50.70
N THR A 158 67.26 7.00 -49.66
CA THR A 158 66.92 6.53 -48.31
C THR A 158 65.79 7.34 -47.68
N LYS A 159 65.76 8.67 -47.89
CA LYS A 159 64.68 9.55 -47.44
C LYS A 159 63.40 9.31 -48.23
N GLN A 160 63.50 9.08 -49.54
CA GLN A 160 62.35 8.73 -50.38
C GLN A 160 61.68 7.43 -49.93
N VAL A 161 62.46 6.40 -49.60
CA VAL A 161 61.95 5.11 -49.09
C VAL A 161 61.28 5.27 -47.72
N ALA A 162 61.87 6.05 -46.81
CA ALA A 162 61.26 6.35 -45.52
C ALA A 162 59.93 7.09 -45.68
N LEU A 163 59.88 8.06 -46.60
CA LEU A 163 58.68 8.81 -46.96
C LEU A 163 57.56 7.89 -47.46
N TYR A 164 57.87 6.98 -48.38
CA TYR A 164 56.93 5.98 -48.92
C TYR A 164 56.39 5.04 -47.82
N SER A 165 57.26 4.56 -46.93
CA SER A 165 56.86 3.71 -45.80
C SER A 165 55.86 4.43 -44.88
N ASN A 166 56.12 5.70 -44.58
CA ASN A 166 55.23 6.52 -43.75
C ASN A 166 53.88 6.79 -44.46
N ILE A 167 53.90 7.16 -45.75
CA ILE A 167 52.69 7.31 -46.58
C ILE A 167 51.84 6.04 -46.52
N LYS A 168 52.47 4.87 -46.72
CA LYS A 168 51.77 3.59 -46.77
C LYS A 168 51.16 3.22 -45.43
N LYS A 169 51.86 3.50 -44.32
CA LYS A 169 51.32 3.33 -42.96
C LYS A 169 50.10 4.24 -42.72
N SER A 170 50.19 5.53 -43.05
CA SER A 170 49.10 6.48 -42.90
C SER A 170 47.85 6.09 -43.72
N ILE A 171 48.02 5.65 -44.98
CA ILE A 171 46.92 5.15 -45.82
C ILE A 171 46.26 3.91 -45.20
N ASN A 172 47.06 2.98 -44.66
CA ASN A 172 46.55 1.79 -44.01
C ASN A 172 45.75 2.13 -42.72
N SER A 173 46.23 3.09 -41.92
CA SER A 173 45.51 3.58 -40.74
C SER A 173 44.15 4.19 -41.11
N LEU A 174 44.08 5.02 -42.16
CA LEU A 174 42.83 5.58 -42.67
C LEU A 174 41.84 4.51 -43.15
N SER A 175 42.33 3.51 -43.88
CA SER A 175 41.48 2.40 -44.35
C SER A 175 40.86 1.60 -43.19
N THR A 176 41.55 1.56 -42.04
CA THR A 176 41.07 0.91 -40.82
C THR A 176 39.98 1.75 -40.15
N ILE A 177 40.16 3.08 -40.09
CA ILE A 177 39.16 4.01 -39.56
C ILE A 177 37.90 4.02 -40.44
N GLU A 178 38.06 4.00 -41.76
CA GLU A 178 36.95 3.99 -42.70
C GLU A 178 36.08 2.74 -42.58
N LYS A 179 36.69 1.57 -42.37
CA LYS A 179 35.97 0.32 -42.09
C LYS A 179 35.18 0.37 -40.77
N ASN A 180 35.59 1.24 -39.84
CA ASN A 180 34.95 1.45 -38.53
C ASN A 180 33.96 2.63 -38.51
N LYS A 181 33.50 3.14 -39.66
CA LYS A 181 32.53 4.27 -39.77
C LYS A 181 31.23 4.12 -38.96
N LYS A 182 30.89 2.91 -38.50
CA LYS A 182 29.70 2.65 -37.67
C LYS A 182 30.08 2.49 -36.20
N ILE A 183 30.53 3.58 -35.56
CA ILE A 183 30.60 3.60 -34.09
C ILE A 183 29.18 3.72 -33.56
N LEU A 184 28.65 2.63 -32.99
CA LEU A 184 27.30 2.62 -32.44
C LEU A 184 27.27 3.42 -31.13
N LYS A 185 26.42 4.46 -31.10
CA LYS A 185 26.19 5.26 -29.89
C LYS A 185 25.44 4.41 -28.84
N PRO A 186 25.90 4.38 -27.58
CA PRO A 186 25.14 3.74 -26.50
C PRO A 186 23.74 4.35 -26.40
N ARG A 187 22.70 3.51 -26.34
CA ARG A 187 21.32 3.96 -26.20
C ARG A 187 20.63 3.15 -25.10
N PHE A 188 19.91 3.86 -24.23
CA PHE A 188 18.92 3.24 -23.37
C PHE A 188 17.62 3.07 -24.16
N VAL A 189 17.11 1.85 -24.19
CA VAL A 189 15.81 1.53 -24.78
C VAL A 189 14.97 0.97 -23.63
N PRO A 190 14.04 1.76 -23.07
CA PRO A 190 13.13 1.22 -22.07
C PRO A 190 12.31 0.11 -22.73
N THR A 191 12.28 -1.06 -22.11
CA THR A 191 11.32 -2.10 -22.47
C THR A 191 9.94 -1.58 -22.09
N ASN A 192 9.07 -1.38 -23.07
CA ASN A 192 7.65 -1.11 -22.88
C ASN A 192 6.89 -2.36 -22.38
N ASP A 193 7.55 -3.27 -21.65
CA ASP A 193 6.88 -4.33 -20.88
C ASP A 193 6.19 -3.73 -19.64
N VAL A 194 5.49 -2.62 -19.86
CA VAL A 194 4.45 -2.12 -18.99
C VAL A 194 3.24 -3.00 -19.29
N ASN A 195 3.30 -4.25 -18.83
CA ASN A 195 2.10 -4.78 -18.23
C ASN A 195 1.78 -3.76 -17.14
N ASP A 196 0.68 -3.01 -17.26
CA ASP A 196 0.11 -2.10 -16.24
C ASP A 196 -0.26 -2.87 -14.96
N ARG A 197 0.61 -3.75 -14.49
CA ARG A 197 0.52 -4.44 -13.23
C ARG A 197 1.02 -3.44 -12.21
N GLU A 198 0.07 -2.86 -11.51
CA GLU A 198 0.27 -2.13 -10.26
C GLU A 198 1.42 -2.77 -9.46
N ILE A 199 2.34 -1.94 -8.93
CA ILE A 199 3.37 -2.42 -8.00
C ILE A 199 2.63 -2.89 -6.75
N ILE A 200 2.52 -4.20 -6.57
CA ILE A 200 1.88 -4.80 -5.40
C ILE A 200 2.89 -4.83 -4.26
N ILE A 201 2.68 -3.98 -3.26
CA ILE A 201 3.54 -3.86 -2.07
C ILE A 201 3.17 -4.92 -1.01
N GLY A 202 1.96 -5.47 -1.08
CA GLY A 202 1.47 -6.52 -0.18
C GLY A 202 -0.04 -6.72 -0.27
N PHE A 203 -0.59 -7.56 0.60
CA PHE A 203 -2.02 -7.80 0.73
C PHE A 203 -2.43 -7.69 2.20
N ILE A 204 -3.60 -7.10 2.47
CA ILE A 204 -4.23 -7.14 3.79
C ILE A 204 -5.22 -8.32 3.78
N GLU A 205 -5.04 -9.27 4.68
CA GLU A 205 -5.96 -10.39 4.86
C GLU A 205 -6.86 -10.15 6.08
N ILE A 206 -8.19 -10.18 5.86
CA ILE A 206 -9.19 -10.15 6.93
C ILE A 206 -9.95 -11.48 6.90
N GLY A 207 -9.65 -12.38 7.85
CA GLY A 207 -10.26 -13.71 7.90
C GLY A 207 -10.03 -14.54 6.63
N LYS A 208 -10.87 -15.57 6.38
CA LYS A 208 -10.79 -16.37 5.14
C LYS A 208 -11.23 -15.53 3.93
N ARG A 209 -10.25 -14.92 3.26
CA ARG A 209 -10.26 -14.36 1.89
C ARG A 209 -11.26 -13.22 1.63
N LEU A 210 -10.79 -11.98 1.74
CA LEU A 210 -11.28 -10.86 0.95
C LEU A 210 -10.09 -10.09 0.36
N LEU A 211 -9.90 -10.24 -0.96
CA LEU A 211 -8.91 -9.51 -1.74
C LEU A 211 -9.40 -8.07 -1.92
N LEU A 212 -8.82 -7.11 -1.20
CA LEU A 212 -8.98 -5.71 -1.55
C LEU A 212 -7.96 -5.36 -2.64
N ARG A 213 -8.42 -5.34 -3.90
CA ARG A 213 -7.73 -4.62 -4.99
C ARG A 213 -8.01 -3.13 -4.82
N THR A 214 -7.06 -2.37 -4.32
CA THR A 214 -7.17 -0.90 -4.31
C THR A 214 -6.68 -0.37 -5.64
N ASN A 215 -7.61 -0.12 -6.58
CA ASN A 215 -7.35 0.76 -7.71
C ASN A 215 -7.00 2.13 -7.12
N CYS A 216 -5.76 2.60 -7.34
CA CYS A 216 -5.33 3.91 -6.91
C CYS A 216 -6.13 4.98 -7.69
N PRO A 217 -7.04 5.75 -7.05
CA PRO A 217 -7.73 6.82 -7.74
C PRO A 217 -6.70 7.93 -7.96
N LYS A 218 -6.53 8.35 -9.22
CA LYS A 218 -5.73 9.52 -9.59
C LYS A 218 -6.06 10.66 -8.63
N LEU A 219 -5.05 11.10 -7.88
CA LEU A 219 -5.09 12.29 -7.02
C LEU A 219 -5.52 13.49 -7.86
N SER A 220 -6.83 13.80 -7.87
CA SER A 220 -7.29 15.12 -8.27
C SER A 220 -7.09 16.02 -7.07
N HIS A 221 -6.07 16.87 -7.13
CA HIS A 221 -6.00 18.07 -6.31
C HIS A 221 -7.33 18.83 -6.44
N LYS A 222 -8.14 18.78 -5.39
CA LYS A 222 -9.11 19.84 -5.13
C LYS A 222 -8.84 20.38 -3.73
N GLU A 223 -8.51 21.66 -3.77
CA GLU A 223 -8.19 22.55 -2.67
C GLU A 223 -9.30 22.48 -1.61
N TYR A 224 -8.91 22.21 -0.36
CA TYR A 224 -9.73 22.58 0.78
C TYR A 224 -9.35 24.02 1.15
N THR A 225 -10.17 24.97 0.70
CA THR A 225 -10.23 26.31 1.28
C THR A 225 -10.83 26.20 2.67
N ALA A 226 -10.13 26.78 3.65
CA ALA A 226 -10.58 26.98 5.01
C ALA A 226 -11.75 27.97 5.07
N THR A 227 -12.73 27.65 5.90
CA THR A 227 -13.55 28.58 6.71
C THR A 227 -13.99 27.86 7.96
#